data_AF-A0A5K0WDB5-F1
#
_entry.id   AF-A0A5K0WDB5-F1
#
_cell.length_a   1.000
_cell.length_b   1.000
_cell.length_c   1.000
_cell.angle_alpha   90.00
_cell.angle_beta   90.00
_cell.angle_gamma   90.00
#
_symmetry.space_group_name_H-M   'P 1'
#
loop_
_entity.id
_entity.type
_entity.pdbx_description
1 polymer ?
#
loop_
_entity_poly.entity_id
_entity_poly.type
_entity_poly.pdbx_seq_one_letter_code
_entity_poly.pdbx_strand_id
1 'polypeptide(L)' 'VNDTVGTLALGHYHDDDTVAAIIIGTGTNACYVERTDAITKCQGLLSNSGSM' A
#
# COMPACT_ATOMS: atom_id res chain seq x y z
N VAL A 1 -10.53 4.44 -4.65
CA VAL A 1 -9.49 3.65 -3.95
C VAL A 1 -9.78 2.17 -4.24
N ASN A 2 -8.77 1.34 -4.51
CA ASN A 2 -8.97 -0.11 -4.58
C ASN A 2 -9.38 -0.65 -3.19
N ASP A 3 -10.19 -1.70 -3.14
CA ASP A 3 -10.70 -2.32 -1.90
C ASP A 3 -9.59 -2.76 -0.93
N THR A 4 -8.52 -3.38 -1.45
CA THR A 4 -7.38 -3.82 -0.63
C THR A 4 -6.55 -2.63 -0.14
N VAL A 5 -6.39 -1.58 -0.96
CA VAL A 5 -5.76 -0.31 -0.55
C VAL A 5 -6.59 0.40 0.54
N GLY A 6 -7.92 0.37 0.44
CA GLY A 6 -8.80 0.88 1.50
C GLY A 6 -8.67 0.10 2.81
N THR A 7 -8.48 -1.22 2.71
CA THR A 7 -8.22 -2.09 3.87
C THR A 7 -6.90 -1.74 4.54
N LEU A 8 -5.83 -1.55 3.76
CA LEU A 8 -4.52 -1.10 4.27
C LEU A 8 -4.62 0.27 4.94
N ALA A 9 -5.29 1.23 4.31
CA ALA A 9 -5.46 2.58 4.86
C ALA A 9 -6.21 2.58 6.20
N LEU A 10 -7.27 1.77 6.33
CA LEU A 10 -7.99 1.64 7.60
C LEU A 10 -7.16 0.93 8.68
N GLY A 11 -6.40 -0.10 8.30
CA GLY A 11 -5.48 -0.78 9.22
C GLY A 11 -4.42 0.18 9.76
N HIS A 12 -3.75 0.91 8.86
CA HIS A 12 -2.75 1.91 9.22
C HIS A 12 -3.32 3.04 10.08
N TYR A 13 -4.57 3.46 9.84
CA TYR A 13 -5.24 4.45 10.69
C TYR A 13 -5.39 3.98 12.15
N HIS A 14 -5.56 2.68 12.39
CA HIS A 14 -5.69 2.12 13.73
C HIS A 14 -4.36 1.67 14.34
N ASP A 15 -3.39 1.31 13.50
CA ASP A 15 -2.08 0.82 13.88
C ASP A 15 -1.04 1.25 12.83
N ASP A 16 -0.22 2.24 13.17
CA ASP A 16 0.81 2.83 12.29
C ASP A 16 1.83 1.77 11.77
N ASP A 17 1.97 0.62 12.44
CA ASP A 17 2.87 -0.46 12.01
C ASP A 17 2.24 -1.35 10.90
N THR A 18 1.00 -1.09 10.50
CA THR A 18 0.34 -1.82 9.39
C THR A 18 0.94 -1.42 8.05
N VAL A 19 1.65 -2.34 7.39
CA VAL A 19 2.34 -2.10 6.09
C VAL A 19 1.79 -2.89 4.91
N ALA A 20 0.88 -3.84 5.14
CA ALA A 20 0.28 -4.66 4.09
C ALA A 20 -1.15 -5.07 4.42
N ALA A 21 -1.96 -5.30 3.39
CA ALA A 21 -3.31 -5.83 3.52
C ALA A 21 -3.54 -6.95 2.49
N ILE A 22 -4.31 -7.96 2.90
CA ILE A 22 -4.69 -9.10 2.07
C ILE A 22 -6.19 -9.30 2.21
N ILE A 23 -6.90 -9.38 1.08
CA ILE A 23 -8.29 -9.83 1.04
C ILE A 23 -8.31 -11.30 0.63
N ILE A 24 -8.96 -12.12 1.45
CA ILE A 24 -9.23 -13.54 1.19
C ILE A 24 -10.75 -13.74 1.24
N GLY A 25 -11.42 -13.64 0.08
CA GLY A 25 -12.87 -13.75 -0.04
C GLY A 25 -13.28 -14.44 -1.34
N THR A 26 -14.33 -13.95 -2.01
CA THR A 26 -14.75 -14.45 -3.34
C THR A 26 -13.62 -14.35 -4.36
N GLY A 27 -12.76 -13.33 -4.23
CA GLY A 27 -11.48 -13.21 -4.91
C GLY A 27 -10.35 -13.03 -3.89
N THR A 28 -9.12 -13.01 -4.39
CA THR A 28 -7.92 -12.74 -3.57
C THR A 28 -7.16 -11.56 -4.14
N ASN A 29 -6.68 -10.67 -3.28
CA ASN A 29 -5.82 -9.56 -3.63
C ASN A 29 -4.93 -9.18 -2.45
N ALA A 30 -3.81 -8.52 -2.71
CA ALA A 30 -2.89 -8.02 -1.69
C ALA A 30 -2.31 -6.66 -2.13
N CYS A 31 -2.05 -5.79 -1.17
CA CYS A 31 -1.25 -4.58 -1.38
C CYS A 31 -0.35 -4.32 -0.16
N TYR A 32 0.67 -3.50 -0.36
CA TYR A 32 1.63 -3.12 0.68
C TYR A 32 2.19 -1.73 0.39
N VAL A 33 2.76 -1.10 1.42
CA VAL A 33 3.52 0.14 1.30
C VAL A 33 4.93 -0.20 0.82
N GLU A 34 5.34 0.38 -0.30
CA GLU A 34 6.68 0.20 -0.88
C GLU A 34 7.46 1.52 -0.87
N ARG A 35 8.79 1.44 -0.82
CA ARG A 35 9.64 2.61 -1.04
C ARG A 35 9.56 3.03 -2.50
N THR A 36 9.34 4.32 -2.71
CA THR A 36 9.21 4.91 -4.05
C THR A 36 10.46 4.68 -4.90
N ASP A 37 11.65 4.72 -4.27
CA ASP A 37 12.94 4.53 -4.93
C ASP A 37 13.21 3.10 -5.38
N ALA A 38 12.51 2.11 -4.80
CA ALA A 38 12.57 0.72 -5.19
C ALA A 38 11.70 0.42 -6.43
N ILE A 39 10.78 1.30 -6.79
CA ILE A 39 9.90 1.12 -7.96
C ILE A 39 10.57 1.73 -9.19
N THR A 40 11.37 0.93 -9.89
CA THR A 40 12.17 1.37 -11.06
C THR A 40 11.34 2.08 -12.13
N LYS A 41 10.10 1.64 -12.37
CA LYS A 41 9.20 2.24 -13.37
C LYS A 41 8.73 3.67 -12.99
N CYS A 42 8.77 4.01 -11.71
CA CYS A 42 8.29 5.29 -11.19
C CYS A 42 9.43 6.25 -10.85
N GLN A 43 10.67 5.95 -11.24
CA GLN A 43 11.80 6.87 -11.07
C GLN A 43 11.50 8.23 -11.71
N GLY A 44 11.54 9.30 -10.91
CA GLY A 44 11.19 10.68 -11.32
C GLY A 44 9.81 11.16 -10.86
N LEU A 45 8.95 10.25 -10.39
CA LEU A 45 7.68 10.56 -9.73
C LEU A 45 7.87 10.35 -8.22
N LEU A 46 8.52 11.31 -7.57
CA LEU A 46 8.78 11.23 -6.13
C LEU A 46 7.51 11.57 -5.36
N SER A 47 7.09 10.66 -4.47
CA SER A 47 6.14 10.98 -3.40
C SER A 47 6.88 11.79 -2.32
N ASN A 48 6.22 12.81 -1.76
CA ASN A 48 6.77 13.60 -0.65
C ASN A 48 7.04 12.75 0.61
N SER A 49 6.39 11.59 0.76
CA SER A 49 6.63 10.66 1.87
C SER A 49 7.77 9.67 1.63
N GLY A 50 8.28 9.56 0.39
CA GLY A 50 9.22 8.50 0.01
C GLY A 50 8.60 7.09 -0.08
N SER A 51 7.30 6.95 0.22
CA SER A 51 6.52 5.72 0.14
C SER A 51 5.38 5.84 -0.88
N MET A 52 5.03 4.69 -1.49
CA MET A 52 3.89 4.51 -2.38
C MET A 52 3.06 3.30 -1.97
#